data_AF-A0A1S6HEN1-F1
#
_entry.id   AF-A0A1S6HEN1-F1
#
_cell.length_a   1.000
_cell.length_b   1.000
_cell.length_c   1.000
_cell.angle_alpha   90.00
_cell.angle_beta   90.00
_cell.angle_gamma   90.00
#
_symmetry.space_group_name_H-M   'P 1'
#
loop_
_entity.id
_entity.type
_entity.pdbx_description
1 polymer ?
#
loop_
_entity_poly.entity_id
_entity_poly.type
_entity_poly.pdbx_seq_one_letter_code
_entity_poly.pdbx_strand_id
1 'polypeptide(L)'
;MKRLALFVIFLMSISMVSAEFNRDSAVGWLKGEVDNKWSSLGNDMEKISFSVLALNLNGEDETASAGLGYLNGKEDQNNCYPDGNCNTKDTALAALTLSEMGGNIAELLDYLGGNLQSTGVGSDGLIIQIITNEEGICEFEFDEGSIYETSVNSENPWIYLSSIGVNFDNYAETINVNCDFASSPRISLIRESNNNIYIINEKGLTNSAEFIVESGCYSVNSGSNACDADSTFYASWVLYKLNSDIFTENYMNDNVGNNELRSAMLSLIDNSKAGNLINMQLNDGSFGSIYETAFAIDSLKNSEYIEEKEDAILYIESQQSDEGNIGILKDTAASLYLIYSSGSSANDDDYFGYCGDATVDSGEECEFDTDCQSGYSCSLQCICEPDEPSSGAGISECGNNVCENDESSSTCPLDCTAAEESCGNFVCEPEKGEDSFVCTDDCYCGDFVCDESEEANGNCPQDCQAPETGGSEEPSCGDGFCDFDEDSNTCPEDCDEGERASLWWLWLVIIILIMGGGIFVYVKMKKGNSHRSESSSPGMPPTTSGTQRPIFRKFLKKSPKDERLENQLDESIRKAKELLKK
;
A
#
# COMPACT_ATOMS: atom_id res chain seq x y z
N MET A 1 51.95 -9.23 -25.30
CA MET A 1 52.11 -8.03 -24.42
C MET A 1 51.00 -6.99 -24.60
N LYS A 2 50.69 -6.45 -25.79
CA LYS A 2 49.61 -5.43 -25.93
C LYS A 2 48.19 -5.89 -25.54
N ARG A 3 47.84 -7.18 -25.73
CA ARG A 3 46.53 -7.73 -25.30
C ARG A 3 46.44 -7.99 -23.78
N LEU A 4 47.57 -8.25 -23.12
CA LEU A 4 47.62 -8.42 -21.66
C LEU A 4 47.48 -7.07 -20.95
N ALA A 5 48.10 -6.01 -21.50
CA ALA A 5 47.96 -4.64 -20.97
C ALA A 5 46.52 -4.11 -21.09
N LEU A 6 45.80 -4.45 -22.18
CA LEU A 6 44.39 -4.08 -22.33
C LEU A 6 43.47 -4.83 -21.35
N PHE A 7 43.79 -6.10 -21.03
CA PHE A 7 43.05 -6.88 -20.05
C PHE A 7 43.28 -6.39 -18.61
N VAL A 8 44.51 -5.94 -18.29
CA VAL A 8 44.84 -5.33 -16.98
C VAL A 8 44.22 -3.94 -16.83
N ILE A 9 44.16 -3.12 -17.90
CA ILE A 9 43.44 -1.83 -17.86
C ILE A 9 41.94 -2.04 -17.71
N PHE A 10 41.37 -3.08 -18.35
CA PHE A 10 39.96 -3.44 -18.20
C PHE A 10 39.64 -4.00 -16.79
N LEU A 11 40.54 -4.80 -16.20
CA LEU A 11 40.40 -5.29 -14.82
C LEU A 11 40.59 -4.18 -13.77
N MET A 12 41.46 -3.19 -14.02
CA MET A 12 41.61 -2.04 -13.12
C MET A 12 40.46 -1.02 -13.22
N SER A 13 39.62 -1.08 -14.27
CA SER A 13 38.43 -0.24 -14.37
C SER A 13 37.18 -0.84 -13.70
N ILE A 14 37.25 -2.05 -13.13
CA ILE A 14 36.08 -2.73 -12.53
C ILE A 14 36.04 -2.59 -11.00
N SER A 15 37.10 -2.12 -10.35
CA SER A 15 37.06 -1.79 -8.92
C SER A 15 36.49 -0.38 -8.69
N MET A 16 35.24 -0.16 -9.11
CA MET A 16 34.41 0.84 -8.44
C MET A 16 33.98 0.21 -7.14
N VAL A 17 34.69 0.53 -6.06
CA VAL A 17 34.20 0.26 -4.71
C VAL A 17 33.01 1.20 -4.56
N SER A 18 31.78 0.69 -4.68
CA SER A 18 30.62 1.42 -4.16
C SER A 18 30.88 1.58 -2.67
N ALA A 19 30.86 2.83 -2.18
CA ALA A 19 30.85 3.04 -0.75
C ALA A 19 29.61 2.30 -0.23
N GLU A 20 29.82 1.40 0.71
CA GLU A 20 28.74 0.72 1.43
C GLU A 20 27.94 1.77 2.19
N PHE A 21 26.61 1.64 2.18
CA PHE A 21 25.74 2.55 2.88
C PHE A 21 26.10 2.59 4.37
N ASN A 22 26.15 3.79 4.94
CA ASN A 22 26.48 4.00 6.33
C ASN A 22 25.46 4.93 6.99
N ARG A 23 24.51 4.33 7.70
CA ARG A 23 23.46 5.04 8.44
C ARG A 23 24.03 6.09 9.40
N ASP A 24 25.03 5.73 10.19
CA ASP A 24 25.63 6.63 11.20
C ASP A 24 26.24 7.89 10.55
N SER A 25 26.80 7.76 9.35
CA SER A 25 27.34 8.89 8.58
C SER A 25 26.21 9.81 8.10
N ALA A 26 25.06 9.26 7.68
CA ALA A 26 23.89 10.07 7.33
C ALA A 26 23.32 10.81 8.55
N VAL A 27 23.20 10.15 9.69
CA VAL A 27 22.75 10.76 10.95
C VAL A 27 23.73 11.86 11.39
N GLY A 28 25.04 11.57 11.37
CA GLY A 28 26.09 12.52 11.72
C GLY A 28 26.10 13.75 10.81
N TRP A 29 25.86 13.56 9.50
CA TRP A 29 25.71 14.65 8.55
C TRP A 29 24.47 15.49 8.85
N LEU A 30 23.30 14.87 9.03
CA LEU A 30 22.05 15.57 9.33
C LEU A 30 22.20 16.42 10.60
N LYS A 31 22.75 15.83 11.67
CA LYS A 31 23.09 16.54 12.90
C LYS A 31 24.00 17.73 12.64
N GLY A 32 25.07 17.57 11.86
CA GLY A 32 26.00 18.65 11.52
C GLY A 32 25.36 19.82 10.78
N GLU A 33 24.29 19.55 10.01
CA GLU A 33 23.56 20.58 9.27
C GLU A 33 22.52 21.34 10.10
N VAL A 34 21.92 20.72 11.12
CA VAL A 34 20.88 21.38 11.94
C VAL A 34 21.35 21.81 13.33
N ASP A 35 22.39 21.18 13.88
CA ASP A 35 22.90 21.50 15.21
C ASP A 35 23.38 22.95 15.29
N ASN A 36 22.83 23.69 16.26
CA ASN A 36 23.01 25.14 16.41
C ASN A 36 22.61 25.99 15.17
N LYS A 37 21.90 25.40 14.21
CA LYS A 37 21.55 26.02 12.91
C LYS A 37 20.06 25.92 12.57
N TRP A 38 19.20 25.46 13.48
CA TRP A 38 17.74 25.37 13.28
C TRP A 38 17.10 26.65 12.71
N SER A 39 17.57 27.83 13.13
CA SER A 39 17.09 29.11 12.61
C SER A 39 17.32 29.32 11.10
N SER A 40 18.29 28.62 10.50
CA SER A 40 18.56 28.67 9.07
C SER A 40 17.48 27.98 8.23
N LEU A 41 16.70 27.07 8.82
CA LEU A 41 15.59 26.38 8.16
C LEU A 41 14.36 27.28 7.99
N GLY A 42 14.32 28.44 8.65
CA GLY A 42 13.22 29.40 8.51
C GLY A 42 11.89 28.82 8.97
N ASN A 43 10.90 28.80 8.06
CA ASN A 43 9.55 28.25 8.29
C ASN A 43 9.28 27.00 7.44
N ASP A 44 10.33 26.27 7.04
CA ASP A 44 10.20 25.01 6.29
C ASP A 44 9.86 23.86 7.26
N MET A 45 8.56 23.70 7.58
CA MET A 45 8.10 22.75 8.59
C MET A 45 8.39 21.30 8.18
N GLU A 46 8.43 21.00 6.88
CA GLU A 46 8.81 19.68 6.36
C GLU A 46 10.26 19.34 6.74
N LYS A 47 11.22 20.23 6.46
CA LYS A 47 12.61 20.02 6.88
C LYS A 47 12.76 19.94 8.39
N ILE A 48 12.07 20.80 9.15
CA ILE A 48 12.18 20.84 10.61
C ILE A 48 11.62 19.54 11.20
N SER A 49 10.40 19.15 10.82
CA SER A 49 9.70 17.97 11.32
C SER A 49 10.49 16.70 11.05
N PHE A 50 10.85 16.44 9.79
CA PHE A 50 11.63 15.23 9.47
C PHE A 50 13.01 15.22 10.13
N SER A 51 13.66 16.38 10.29
CA SER A 51 14.97 16.42 10.96
C SER A 51 14.84 16.10 12.46
N VAL A 52 13.82 16.64 13.13
CA VAL A 52 13.56 16.32 14.56
C VAL A 52 13.24 14.85 14.72
N LEU A 53 12.29 14.34 13.92
CA LEU A 53 11.86 12.95 13.95
C LEU A 53 13.03 11.98 13.67
N ALA A 54 13.80 12.22 12.60
CA ALA A 54 14.95 11.40 12.27
C ALA A 54 16.01 11.41 13.38
N LEU A 55 16.35 12.58 13.93
CA LEU A 55 17.34 12.66 15.01
C LEU A 55 16.87 11.98 16.30
N ASN A 56 15.60 12.14 16.67
CA ASN A 56 15.01 11.50 17.84
C ASN A 56 15.10 9.97 17.75
N LEU A 57 14.68 9.42 16.60
CA LEU A 57 14.72 7.97 16.39
C LEU A 57 16.15 7.42 16.39
N ASN A 58 17.12 8.20 15.94
CA ASN A 58 18.52 7.79 15.87
C ASN A 58 19.32 8.12 17.15
N GLY A 59 18.65 8.39 18.28
CA GLY A 59 19.29 8.60 19.59
C GLY A 59 20.04 9.92 19.73
N GLU A 60 19.77 10.89 18.86
CA GLU A 60 20.35 12.24 18.91
C GLU A 60 19.46 13.20 19.72
N ASP A 61 19.07 12.76 20.91
CA ASP A 61 18.03 13.35 21.78
C ASP A 61 18.25 14.84 22.06
N GLU A 62 19.51 15.27 22.29
CA GLU A 62 19.83 16.67 22.59
C GLU A 62 19.55 17.57 21.38
N THR A 63 19.99 17.15 20.18
CA THR A 63 19.79 17.92 18.95
C THR A 63 18.31 17.87 18.53
N ALA A 64 17.65 16.72 18.67
CA ALA A 64 16.22 16.57 18.43
C ALA A 64 15.39 17.47 19.37
N SER A 65 15.71 17.49 20.67
CA SER A 65 15.06 18.37 21.66
C SER A 65 15.25 19.85 21.35
N ALA A 66 16.43 20.26 20.89
CA ALA A 66 16.67 21.63 20.43
C ALA A 66 15.82 21.98 19.20
N GLY A 67 15.67 21.04 18.26
CA GLY A 67 14.79 21.19 17.10
C GLY A 67 13.33 21.27 17.47
N LEU A 68 12.87 20.46 18.43
CA LEU A 68 11.51 20.54 18.99
C LEU A 68 11.27 21.90 19.65
N GLY A 69 12.23 22.41 20.42
CA GLY A 69 12.15 23.76 20.98
C GLY A 69 12.04 24.85 19.91
N TYR A 70 12.74 24.68 18.78
CA TYR A 70 12.62 25.59 17.63
C TYR A 70 11.25 25.45 16.95
N LEU A 71 10.76 24.22 16.73
CA LEU A 71 9.44 23.94 16.19
C LEU A 71 8.36 24.59 17.05
N ASN A 72 8.37 24.42 18.37
CA ASN A 72 7.40 25.05 19.29
C ASN A 72 7.41 26.58 19.18
N GLY A 73 8.55 27.19 18.88
CA GLY A 73 8.65 28.63 18.61
C GLY A 73 8.02 29.09 17.28
N LYS A 74 7.49 28.15 16.48
CA LYS A 74 6.79 28.38 15.21
C LYS A 74 5.29 28.16 15.30
N GLU A 75 4.76 27.90 16.48
CA GLU A 75 3.32 27.80 16.68
C GLU A 75 2.68 29.19 16.63
N ASP A 76 1.61 29.32 15.85
CA ASP A 76 0.77 30.51 15.79
C ASP A 76 -0.17 30.61 17.00
N GLN A 77 -0.73 31.80 17.24
CA GLN A 77 -1.72 32.00 18.30
C GLN A 77 -3.04 31.23 18.10
N ASN A 78 -3.28 30.73 16.88
CA ASN A 78 -4.42 29.88 16.55
C ASN A 78 -4.11 28.38 16.62
N ASN A 79 -3.02 27.99 17.30
CA ASN A 79 -2.60 26.59 17.51
C ASN A 79 -2.41 25.86 16.17
N CYS A 80 -1.61 26.47 15.31
CA CYS A 80 -1.31 25.96 13.97
C CYS A 80 0.07 26.39 13.51
N TYR A 81 0.54 25.79 12.43
CA TYR A 81 1.88 26.00 11.93
C TYR A 81 1.91 26.39 10.44
N PRO A 82 2.92 27.17 10.03
CA PRO A 82 3.82 27.98 10.87
C PRO A 82 3.18 29.32 11.29
N ASP A 83 3.75 29.94 12.33
CA ASP A 83 3.41 31.29 12.83
C ASP A 83 3.26 32.30 11.70
N GLY A 84 2.09 32.95 11.65
CA GLY A 84 1.72 33.94 10.65
C GLY A 84 1.35 33.38 9.26
N ASN A 85 1.42 32.07 9.03
CA ASN A 85 1.02 31.43 7.77
C ASN A 85 0.50 30.00 7.97
N CYS A 86 -0.46 29.84 8.88
CA CYS A 86 -1.02 28.53 9.18
C CYS A 86 -1.56 27.82 7.94
N ASN A 87 -1.15 26.56 7.78
CA ASN A 87 -1.69 25.68 6.77
C ASN A 87 -1.77 24.23 7.26
N THR A 88 -2.64 23.44 6.63
CA THR A 88 -2.95 22.07 7.03
C THR A 88 -1.73 21.16 6.94
N LYS A 89 -1.00 21.17 5.82
CA LYS A 89 0.18 20.32 5.62
C LYS A 89 1.21 20.52 6.73
N ASP A 90 1.59 21.76 6.98
CA ASP A 90 2.62 22.09 7.97
C ASP A 90 2.14 21.81 9.39
N THR A 91 0.86 22.05 9.69
CA THR A 91 0.27 21.75 11.01
C THR A 91 0.19 20.24 11.25
N ALA A 92 -0.13 19.44 10.23
CA ALA A 92 -0.11 17.99 10.32
C ALA A 92 1.31 17.47 10.62
N LEU A 93 2.33 17.95 9.89
CA LEU A 93 3.73 17.56 10.14
C LEU A 93 4.21 17.94 11.55
N ALA A 94 3.81 19.11 12.05
CA ALA A 94 4.08 19.52 13.42
C ALA A 94 3.36 18.63 14.45
N ALA A 95 2.10 18.25 14.20
CA ALA A 95 1.36 17.33 15.05
C ALA A 95 2.02 15.95 15.13
N LEU A 96 2.45 15.39 14.00
CA LEU A 96 3.22 14.14 13.98
C LEU A 96 4.49 14.27 14.84
N THR A 97 5.26 15.34 14.61
CA THR A 97 6.50 15.59 15.35
C THR A 97 6.26 15.72 16.85
N LEU A 98 5.23 16.46 17.26
CA LEU A 98 4.89 16.64 18.66
C LEU A 98 4.45 15.33 19.31
N SER A 99 3.63 14.54 18.63
CA SER A 99 3.16 13.25 19.15
C SER A 99 4.31 12.27 19.40
N GLU A 100 5.19 12.11 18.42
CA GLU A 100 6.38 11.23 18.50
C GLU A 100 7.38 11.70 19.58
N MET A 101 7.37 12.99 19.90
CA MET A 101 8.18 13.57 20.98
C MET A 101 7.45 13.60 22.34
N GLY A 102 6.28 12.97 22.47
CA GLY A 102 5.50 12.90 23.71
C GLY A 102 4.78 14.20 24.10
N GLY A 103 4.55 15.09 23.14
CA GLY A 103 3.81 16.33 23.28
C GLY A 103 2.28 16.15 23.18
N ASN A 104 1.54 17.17 23.62
CA ASN A 104 0.08 17.22 23.46
C ASN A 104 -0.26 17.84 22.10
N ILE A 105 -1.10 17.15 21.32
CA ILE A 105 -1.50 17.54 19.97
C ILE A 105 -2.98 17.88 19.82
N ALA A 106 -3.75 17.91 20.91
CA ALA A 106 -5.21 18.07 20.87
C ALA A 106 -5.65 19.32 20.09
N GLU A 107 -5.00 20.46 20.35
CA GLU A 107 -5.35 21.72 19.67
C GLU A 107 -4.97 21.71 18.18
N LEU A 108 -3.97 20.93 17.80
CA LEU A 108 -3.57 20.76 16.40
C LEU A 108 -4.54 19.84 15.66
N LEU A 109 -5.02 18.79 16.32
CA LEU A 109 -6.08 17.92 15.78
C LEU A 109 -7.39 18.71 15.63
N ASP A 110 -7.73 19.58 16.58
CA ASP A 110 -8.87 20.50 16.45
C ASP A 110 -8.71 21.44 15.24
N TYR A 111 -7.50 21.98 15.02
CA TYR A 111 -7.20 22.80 13.84
C TYR A 111 -7.39 22.01 12.54
N LEU A 112 -6.84 20.80 12.46
CA LEU A 112 -6.99 19.93 11.29
C LEU A 112 -8.48 19.61 11.07
N GLY A 113 -9.21 19.21 12.11
CA GLY A 113 -10.65 18.97 12.04
C GLY A 113 -11.45 20.19 11.54
N GLY A 114 -11.05 21.40 11.92
CA GLY A 114 -11.65 22.64 11.41
C GLY A 114 -11.36 22.93 9.92
N ASN A 115 -10.32 22.32 9.35
CA ASN A 115 -9.96 22.42 7.94
C ASN A 115 -10.49 21.23 7.10
N LEU A 116 -11.02 20.18 7.74
CA LEU A 116 -11.72 19.10 7.08
C LEU A 116 -13.08 19.61 6.61
N GLN A 117 -13.31 19.54 5.31
CA GLN A 117 -14.54 20.01 4.68
C GLN A 117 -15.11 18.91 3.79
N SER A 118 -16.41 19.01 3.52
CA SER A 118 -16.98 18.17 2.49
C SER A 118 -16.58 18.64 1.10
N THR A 119 -16.32 17.70 0.20
CA THR A 119 -16.17 17.97 -1.23
C THR A 119 -17.47 18.48 -1.87
N GLY A 120 -18.63 18.24 -1.24
CA GLY A 120 -19.97 18.48 -1.81
C GLY A 120 -20.24 17.67 -3.07
N VAL A 121 -19.31 16.80 -3.45
CA VAL A 121 -19.31 15.94 -4.63
C VAL A 121 -18.92 14.57 -4.13
N GLY A 122 -19.92 13.74 -3.86
CA GLY A 122 -19.74 12.41 -3.26
C GLY A 122 -20.70 11.37 -3.79
N SER A 123 -21.87 11.75 -4.31
CA SER A 123 -22.88 10.81 -4.81
C SER A 123 -22.62 10.28 -6.21
N ASP A 124 -21.79 10.97 -7.01
CA ASP A 124 -21.58 10.59 -8.40
C ASP A 124 -20.84 9.25 -8.48
N GLY A 125 -21.53 8.25 -9.02
CA GLY A 125 -21.05 6.87 -9.12
C GLY A 125 -21.24 6.04 -7.86
N LEU A 126 -21.73 6.58 -6.73
CA LEU A 126 -22.05 5.76 -5.56
C LEU A 126 -23.43 5.12 -5.67
N ILE A 127 -23.46 3.81 -5.46
CA ILE A 127 -24.65 2.98 -5.62
C ILE A 127 -24.74 2.02 -4.43
N ILE A 128 -25.93 1.84 -3.88
CA ILE A 128 -26.23 0.73 -2.98
C ILE A 128 -26.83 -0.38 -3.83
N GLN A 129 -26.13 -1.51 -3.89
CA GLN A 129 -26.60 -2.74 -4.53
C GLN A 129 -27.27 -3.63 -3.48
N ILE A 130 -28.47 -4.12 -3.78
CA ILE A 130 -29.22 -5.05 -2.92
C ILE A 130 -29.56 -6.29 -3.74
N ILE A 131 -28.81 -7.37 -3.51
CA ILE A 131 -28.99 -8.64 -4.23
C ILE A 131 -29.99 -9.50 -3.45
N THR A 132 -31.11 -9.84 -4.09
CA THR A 132 -32.22 -10.60 -3.52
C THR A 132 -32.90 -11.46 -4.60
N ASN A 133 -33.59 -12.53 -4.17
CA ASN A 133 -34.37 -13.40 -5.05
C ASN A 133 -35.87 -13.07 -5.07
N GLU A 134 -36.29 -12.13 -4.23
CA GLU A 134 -37.70 -11.75 -4.08
C GLU A 134 -37.88 -10.23 -4.14
N GLU A 135 -39.13 -9.80 -4.24
CA GLU A 135 -39.48 -8.38 -4.19
C GLU A 135 -39.72 -7.96 -2.74
N GLY A 136 -39.16 -6.83 -2.34
CA GLY A 136 -39.30 -6.26 -1.00
C GLY A 136 -39.17 -4.75 -1.03
N ILE A 137 -39.44 -4.13 0.12
CA ILE A 137 -39.39 -2.68 0.29
C ILE A 137 -38.15 -2.35 1.12
N CYS A 138 -37.34 -1.39 0.64
CA CYS A 138 -36.20 -0.88 1.37
C CYS A 138 -36.39 0.60 1.71
N GLU A 139 -36.10 0.92 2.96
CA GLU A 139 -36.06 2.25 3.53
C GLU A 139 -34.60 2.68 3.72
N PHE A 140 -34.27 3.88 3.26
CA PHE A 140 -32.97 4.51 3.34
C PHE A 140 -33.10 5.74 4.23
N GLU A 141 -32.43 5.73 5.38
CA GLU A 141 -32.35 6.87 6.29
C GLU A 141 -30.95 7.51 6.20
N PHE A 142 -30.92 8.79 5.92
CA PHE A 142 -29.73 9.65 5.80
C PHE A 142 -30.07 11.06 6.30
N ASP A 143 -29.08 11.94 6.50
CA ASP A 143 -29.29 13.37 6.84
C ASP A 143 -30.39 13.63 7.91
N GLU A 144 -30.05 13.51 9.20
CA GLU A 144 -30.93 13.74 10.38
C GLU A 144 -32.44 13.42 10.13
N GLY A 145 -32.74 12.20 9.67
CA GLY A 145 -34.11 11.68 9.54
C GLY A 145 -34.76 11.86 8.16
N SER A 146 -33.98 12.12 7.10
CA SER A 146 -34.47 12.02 5.73
C SER A 146 -34.66 10.56 5.36
N ILE A 147 -35.88 10.19 4.95
CA ILE A 147 -36.26 8.81 4.63
C ILE A 147 -36.64 8.72 3.15
N TYR A 148 -36.03 7.77 2.44
CA TYR A 148 -36.39 7.38 1.08
C TYR A 148 -36.82 5.92 1.06
N GLU A 149 -37.97 5.62 0.47
CA GLU A 149 -38.51 4.27 0.37
C GLU A 149 -38.64 3.85 -1.10
N THR A 150 -38.23 2.64 -1.45
CA THR A 150 -38.42 2.07 -2.78
C THR A 150 -38.60 0.56 -2.76
N SER A 151 -39.29 0.02 -3.77
CA SER A 151 -39.30 -1.42 -4.04
C SER A 151 -38.00 -1.84 -4.72
N VAL A 152 -37.47 -2.99 -4.32
CA VAL A 152 -36.23 -3.59 -4.83
C VAL A 152 -36.50 -5.06 -5.17
N ASN A 153 -35.94 -5.52 -6.29
CA ASN A 153 -36.02 -6.90 -6.74
C ASN A 153 -34.79 -7.28 -7.58
N SER A 154 -34.72 -8.54 -8.01
CA SER A 154 -33.60 -9.09 -8.80
C SER A 154 -33.37 -8.42 -10.17
N GLU A 155 -34.40 -7.81 -10.76
CA GLU A 155 -34.27 -7.11 -12.05
C GLU A 155 -33.74 -5.67 -11.88
N ASN A 156 -33.90 -5.08 -10.69
CA ASN A 156 -33.47 -3.72 -10.38
C ASN A 156 -32.84 -3.60 -8.97
N PRO A 157 -31.63 -4.16 -8.76
CA PRO A 157 -30.98 -4.17 -7.45
C PRO A 157 -30.23 -2.88 -7.13
N TRP A 158 -30.25 -1.86 -7.99
CA TRP A 158 -29.33 -0.72 -7.95
C TRP A 158 -30.01 0.57 -7.49
N ILE A 159 -29.55 1.14 -6.37
CA ILE A 159 -30.04 2.42 -5.84
C ILE A 159 -28.91 3.45 -5.90
N TYR A 160 -29.02 4.39 -6.84
CA TYR A 160 -28.03 5.47 -7.00
C TYR A 160 -28.21 6.52 -5.91
N LEU A 161 -27.17 6.82 -5.14
CA LEU A 161 -27.27 7.80 -4.04
C LEU A 161 -27.65 9.21 -4.53
N SER A 162 -27.22 9.56 -5.74
CA SER A 162 -27.57 10.83 -6.40
C SER A 162 -29.06 10.95 -6.72
N SER A 163 -29.78 9.84 -6.83
CA SER A 163 -31.22 9.79 -7.15
C SER A 163 -32.13 9.93 -5.93
N ILE A 164 -31.64 9.55 -4.75
CA ILE A 164 -32.42 9.57 -3.52
C ILE A 164 -32.23 10.88 -2.74
N GLY A 165 -31.31 11.74 -3.20
CA GLY A 165 -31.12 13.09 -2.68
C GLY A 165 -30.25 13.17 -1.43
N VAL A 166 -29.39 12.17 -1.18
CA VAL A 166 -28.37 12.24 -0.12
C VAL A 166 -27.51 13.47 -0.38
N ASN A 167 -27.41 14.33 0.63
CA ASN A 167 -26.58 15.52 0.53
C ASN A 167 -25.28 15.31 1.27
N PHE A 168 -24.17 15.35 0.53
CA PHE A 168 -22.84 15.23 1.10
C PHE A 168 -22.38 16.61 1.60
N ASP A 169 -23.15 17.27 2.47
CA ASP A 169 -22.74 18.53 3.08
C ASP A 169 -21.73 18.30 4.22
N ASN A 170 -21.75 17.10 4.80
CA ASN A 170 -20.79 16.63 5.81
C ASN A 170 -19.62 15.88 5.14
N TYR A 171 -18.49 15.79 5.82
CA TYR A 171 -17.33 15.02 5.36
C TYR A 171 -17.51 13.50 5.52
N ALA A 172 -18.50 13.09 6.30
CA ALA A 172 -18.92 11.71 6.44
C ALA A 172 -20.45 11.70 6.61
N GLU A 173 -21.12 10.90 5.80
CA GLU A 173 -22.58 10.75 5.84
C GLU A 173 -22.93 9.30 6.16
N THR A 174 -23.85 9.08 7.11
CA THR A 174 -24.27 7.74 7.51
C THR A 174 -25.58 7.40 6.80
N ILE A 175 -25.57 6.28 6.08
CA ILE A 175 -26.73 5.78 5.35
C ILE A 175 -27.16 4.47 5.98
N ASN A 176 -28.33 4.49 6.60
CA ASN A 176 -28.97 3.32 7.17
C ASN A 176 -29.94 2.75 6.13
N VAL A 177 -29.79 1.47 5.82
CA VAL A 177 -30.62 0.73 4.89
C VAL A 177 -31.38 -0.32 5.67
N ASN A 178 -32.70 -0.29 5.63
CA ASN A 178 -33.57 -1.28 6.26
C ASN A 178 -34.53 -1.84 5.21
N CYS A 179 -34.47 -3.14 4.97
CA CYS A 179 -35.27 -3.81 3.98
C CYS A 179 -36.20 -4.85 4.62
N ASP A 180 -37.42 -4.94 4.10
CA ASP A 180 -38.42 -5.95 4.47
C ASP A 180 -38.49 -7.04 3.39
N PHE A 181 -37.55 -7.98 3.49
CA PHE A 181 -37.54 -9.22 2.70
C PHE A 181 -37.77 -10.43 3.62
N ALA A 182 -38.39 -11.49 3.08
CA ALA A 182 -38.58 -12.74 3.81
C ALA A 182 -37.26 -13.52 3.99
N SER A 183 -36.33 -13.34 3.05
CA SER A 183 -34.96 -13.83 3.03
C SER A 183 -33.99 -12.66 3.05
N SER A 184 -32.96 -12.75 3.88
CA SER A 184 -32.03 -11.63 4.05
C SER A 184 -31.19 -11.40 2.79
N PRO A 185 -31.22 -10.19 2.19
CA PRO A 185 -30.47 -9.87 0.99
C PRO A 185 -28.99 -9.63 1.30
N ARG A 186 -28.15 -9.60 0.27
CA ARG A 186 -26.78 -9.06 0.36
C ARG A 186 -26.83 -7.57 0.01
N ILE A 187 -26.27 -6.72 0.85
CA ILE A 187 -26.31 -5.26 0.67
C ILE A 187 -24.88 -4.73 0.57
N SER A 188 -24.54 -4.10 -0.55
CA SER A 188 -23.19 -3.62 -0.83
C SER A 188 -23.20 -2.14 -1.24
N LEU A 189 -22.29 -1.35 -0.68
CA LEU A 189 -21.95 -0.03 -1.17
C LEU A 189 -20.88 -0.17 -2.24
N ILE A 190 -21.19 0.29 -3.45
CA ILE A 190 -20.29 0.21 -4.60
C ILE A 190 -20.03 1.60 -5.18
N ARG A 191 -18.91 1.72 -5.89
CA ARG A 191 -18.55 2.89 -6.70
C ARG A 191 -18.40 2.48 -8.15
N GLU A 192 -19.10 3.18 -9.03
CA GLU A 192 -18.95 3.10 -10.47
C GLU A 192 -18.01 4.22 -10.94
N SER A 193 -16.87 3.87 -11.53
CA SER A 193 -15.93 4.83 -12.11
C SER A 193 -15.28 4.27 -13.37
N ASN A 194 -15.32 5.05 -14.46
CA ASN A 194 -14.78 4.67 -15.77
C ASN A 194 -15.31 3.31 -16.30
N ASN A 195 -16.61 3.03 -16.12
CA ASN A 195 -17.27 1.75 -16.44
C ASN A 195 -16.80 0.55 -15.61
N ASN A 196 -16.00 0.76 -14.57
CA ASN A 196 -15.63 -0.27 -13.61
C ASN A 196 -16.48 -0.11 -12.34
N ILE A 197 -16.81 -1.22 -11.70
CA ILE A 197 -17.52 -1.27 -10.43
C ILE A 197 -16.55 -1.75 -9.36
N TYR A 198 -16.47 -1.00 -8.26
CA TYR A 198 -15.65 -1.32 -7.10
C TYR A 198 -16.56 -1.48 -5.89
N ILE A 199 -16.45 -2.59 -5.17
CA ILE A 199 -17.14 -2.77 -3.89
C ILE A 199 -16.35 -2.00 -2.84
N ILE A 200 -16.97 -0.98 -2.25
CA ILE A 200 -16.39 -0.20 -1.15
C ILE A 200 -16.61 -0.93 0.17
N ASN A 201 -17.84 -1.37 0.40
CA ASN A 201 -18.22 -2.08 1.61
C ASN A 201 -19.33 -3.08 1.27
N GLU A 202 -19.33 -4.22 1.92
CA GLU A 202 -20.38 -5.21 1.78
C GLU A 202 -20.82 -5.65 3.16
N LYS A 203 -22.13 -5.65 3.37
CA LYS A 203 -22.76 -6.35 4.48
C LYS A 203 -23.28 -7.67 3.92
N GLY A 204 -23.05 -8.75 4.68
CA GLY A 204 -23.49 -10.11 4.32
C GLY A 204 -25.01 -10.22 4.20
N LEU A 205 -25.56 -11.43 4.41
CA LEU A 205 -27.02 -11.64 4.31
C LEU A 205 -27.73 -10.95 5.49
N THR A 206 -28.24 -9.74 5.28
CA THR A 206 -28.90 -8.93 6.31
C THR A 206 -30.02 -8.08 5.74
N ASN A 207 -31.08 -7.90 6.54
CA ASN A 207 -32.16 -6.95 6.24
C ASN A 207 -31.82 -5.51 6.65
N SER A 208 -30.72 -5.30 7.38
CA SER A 208 -30.29 -3.97 7.82
C SER A 208 -28.79 -3.77 7.60
N ALA A 209 -28.40 -2.64 7.01
CA ALA A 209 -27.01 -2.28 6.79
C ALA A 209 -26.78 -0.79 7.11
N GLU A 210 -25.64 -0.49 7.73
CA GLU A 210 -25.16 0.88 7.93
C GLU A 210 -23.90 1.08 7.08
N PHE A 211 -23.89 2.16 6.31
CA PHE A 211 -22.74 2.59 5.51
C PHE A 211 -22.32 4.00 5.91
N ILE A 212 -21.03 4.18 6.14
CA ILE A 212 -20.43 5.51 6.29
C ILE A 212 -19.80 5.85 4.95
N VAL A 213 -20.28 6.92 4.33
CA VAL A 213 -19.76 7.41 3.06
C VAL A 213 -18.91 8.64 3.33
N GLU A 214 -17.63 8.50 3.07
CA GLU A 214 -16.64 9.57 3.24
C GLU A 214 -16.62 10.50 2.03
N SER A 215 -16.71 11.81 2.29
CA SER A 215 -16.60 12.88 1.29
C SER A 215 -15.71 14.02 1.79
N GLY A 216 -14.81 13.73 2.72
CA GLY A 216 -13.90 14.70 3.29
C GLY A 216 -12.75 15.07 2.36
N CYS A 217 -12.31 16.32 2.46
CA CYS A 217 -11.07 16.82 1.94
C CYS A 217 -10.50 17.88 2.90
N TYR A 218 -9.20 18.10 2.88
CA TYR A 218 -8.61 19.20 3.63
C TYR A 218 -8.38 20.41 2.72
N SER A 219 -8.68 21.59 3.23
CA SER A 219 -8.28 22.85 2.59
C SER A 219 -6.85 23.23 2.98
N VAL A 220 -6.25 24.20 2.26
CA VAL A 220 -4.90 24.69 2.60
C VAL A 220 -4.87 25.35 3.98
N ASN A 221 -5.89 26.12 4.33
CA ASN A 221 -5.93 26.89 5.57
C ASN A 221 -7.37 27.13 6.05
N SER A 222 -7.49 27.48 7.33
CA SER A 222 -8.76 27.79 7.96
C SER A 222 -9.44 28.98 7.28
N GLY A 223 -10.59 28.72 6.66
CA GLY A 223 -11.36 29.72 5.90
C GLY A 223 -11.25 29.61 4.38
N SER A 224 -10.40 28.73 3.85
CA SER A 224 -10.52 28.27 2.47
C SER A 224 -11.62 27.22 2.37
N ASN A 225 -12.54 27.41 1.42
CA ASN A 225 -13.59 26.44 1.10
C ASN A 225 -13.20 25.50 -0.06
N ALA A 226 -11.95 25.57 -0.52
CA ALA A 226 -11.47 24.74 -1.60
C ALA A 226 -10.61 23.61 -1.03
N CYS A 227 -10.97 22.38 -1.40
CA CYS A 227 -10.14 21.21 -1.21
C CYS A 227 -8.76 21.41 -1.86
N ASP A 228 -7.72 20.97 -1.16
CA ASP A 228 -6.37 20.94 -1.68
C ASP A 228 -5.81 19.53 -1.56
N ALA A 229 -5.37 18.97 -2.69
CA ALA A 229 -4.88 17.61 -2.73
C ALA A 229 -3.66 17.42 -1.83
N ASP A 230 -2.64 18.28 -1.91
CA ASP A 230 -1.43 18.08 -1.10
C ASP A 230 -1.74 18.17 0.39
N SER A 231 -2.55 19.15 0.82
CA SER A 231 -3.02 19.27 2.20
C SER A 231 -3.77 18.03 2.66
N THR A 232 -4.61 17.46 1.80
CA THR A 232 -5.38 16.25 2.09
C THR A 232 -4.48 15.04 2.26
N PHE A 233 -3.58 14.79 1.31
CA PHE A 233 -2.68 13.63 1.37
C PHE A 233 -1.75 13.68 2.59
N TYR A 234 -1.18 14.85 2.92
CA TYR A 234 -0.32 14.98 4.10
C TYR A 234 -1.11 14.87 5.42
N ALA A 235 -2.28 15.50 5.52
CA ALA A 235 -3.09 15.41 6.73
C ALA A 235 -3.53 13.98 6.98
N SER A 236 -4.03 13.28 5.97
CA SER A 236 -4.52 11.91 6.10
C SER A 236 -3.39 10.91 6.37
N TRP A 237 -2.22 11.09 5.75
CA TRP A 237 -1.04 10.29 6.09
C TRP A 237 -0.60 10.50 7.55
N VAL A 238 -0.61 11.74 8.04
CA VAL A 238 -0.28 12.01 9.45
C VAL A 238 -1.33 11.40 10.38
N LEU A 239 -2.62 11.59 10.10
CA LEU A 239 -3.70 11.05 10.92
C LEU A 239 -3.64 9.52 10.98
N TYR A 240 -3.31 8.87 9.86
CA TYR A 240 -3.00 7.44 9.82
C TYR A 240 -1.87 7.07 10.80
N LYS A 241 -0.72 7.74 10.72
CA LYS A 241 0.43 7.51 11.63
C LYS A 241 0.07 7.75 13.10
N LEU A 242 -0.87 8.65 13.38
CA LEU A 242 -1.38 8.96 14.71
C LEU A 242 -2.51 8.03 15.17
N ASN A 243 -2.89 7.01 14.37
CA ASN A 243 -4.05 6.16 14.61
C ASN A 243 -5.36 6.95 14.83
N SER A 244 -5.54 8.02 14.07
CA SER A 244 -6.77 8.83 14.02
C SER A 244 -7.63 8.42 12.83
N ASP A 245 -8.94 8.72 12.92
CA ASP A 245 -9.87 8.49 11.82
C ASP A 245 -9.51 9.30 10.56
N ILE A 246 -9.77 8.72 9.40
CA ILE A 246 -9.52 9.32 8.08
C ILE A 246 -10.84 9.32 7.32
N PHE A 247 -11.23 10.47 6.78
CA PHE A 247 -12.51 10.65 6.06
C PHE A 247 -12.31 11.12 4.62
N THR A 248 -11.13 10.89 4.05
CA THR A 248 -10.72 11.52 2.79
C THR A 248 -10.34 10.52 1.72
N GLU A 249 -10.48 9.22 1.95
CA GLU A 249 -9.94 8.20 1.07
C GLU A 249 -10.54 8.31 -0.34
N ASN A 250 -11.86 8.56 -0.41
CA ASN A 250 -12.58 8.80 -1.66
C ASN A 250 -12.01 9.98 -2.45
N TYR A 251 -11.78 11.12 -1.80
CA TYR A 251 -11.19 12.30 -2.45
C TYR A 251 -9.74 12.02 -2.89
N MET A 252 -8.97 11.29 -2.09
CA MET A 252 -7.59 10.91 -2.42
C MET A 252 -7.56 10.01 -3.65
N ASN A 253 -8.40 8.98 -3.73
CA ASN A 253 -8.55 8.11 -4.89
C ASN A 253 -8.82 8.91 -6.18
N ASP A 254 -9.70 9.91 -6.11
CA ASP A 254 -10.05 10.74 -7.28
C ASP A 254 -8.95 11.76 -7.66
N ASN A 255 -8.02 12.08 -6.74
CA ASN A 255 -7.01 13.13 -6.92
C ASN A 255 -5.54 12.64 -6.84
N VAL A 256 -5.32 11.32 -6.76
CA VAL A 256 -3.98 10.73 -6.72
C VAL A 256 -3.20 11.04 -8.00
N GLY A 257 -3.84 10.88 -9.17
CA GLY A 257 -3.21 11.08 -10.47
C GLY A 257 -1.98 10.21 -10.70
N ASN A 258 -1.13 10.59 -11.67
CA ASN A 258 0.19 9.99 -11.85
C ASN A 258 1.20 10.75 -10.98
N ASN A 259 1.09 10.61 -9.66
CA ASN A 259 2.00 11.23 -8.69
C ASN A 259 2.46 10.21 -7.64
N GLU A 260 3.76 9.93 -7.63
CA GLU A 260 4.39 8.87 -6.86
C GLU A 260 4.23 9.10 -5.34
N LEU A 261 4.40 10.35 -4.89
CA LEU A 261 4.24 10.71 -3.47
C LEU A 261 2.81 10.46 -2.99
N ARG A 262 1.82 10.90 -3.77
CA ARG A 262 0.41 10.72 -3.44
C ARG A 262 0.01 9.25 -3.47
N SER A 263 0.46 8.50 -4.47
CA SER A 263 0.24 7.06 -4.54
C SER A 263 0.85 6.33 -3.33
N ALA A 264 2.04 6.73 -2.87
CA ALA A 264 2.67 6.16 -1.68
C ALA A 264 1.88 6.47 -0.39
N MET A 265 1.45 7.72 -0.21
CA MET A 265 0.63 8.11 0.95
C MET A 265 -0.74 7.42 0.96
N LEU A 266 -1.38 7.24 -0.19
CA LEU A 266 -2.64 6.49 -0.29
C LEU A 266 -2.42 5.00 -0.02
N SER A 267 -1.33 4.41 -0.53
CA SER A 267 -1.02 2.99 -0.30
C SER A 267 -0.68 2.67 1.15
N LEU A 268 -0.18 3.65 1.92
CA LEU A 268 -0.04 3.53 3.38
C LEU A 268 -1.39 3.38 4.09
N ILE A 269 -2.40 4.11 3.63
CA ILE A 269 -3.74 4.12 4.23
C ILE A 269 -4.53 2.89 3.78
N ASP A 270 -4.45 2.56 2.49
CA ASP A 270 -5.10 1.41 1.87
C ASP A 270 -4.07 0.60 1.07
N ASN A 271 -3.60 -0.50 1.66
CA ASN A 271 -2.59 -1.39 1.06
C ASN A 271 -3.07 -2.02 -0.25
N SER A 272 -4.39 -2.11 -0.51
CA SER A 272 -4.89 -2.59 -1.80
C SER A 272 -4.49 -1.69 -2.98
N LYS A 273 -4.04 -0.45 -2.70
CA LYS A 273 -3.55 0.49 -3.70
C LYS A 273 -2.05 0.34 -4.01
N ALA A 274 -1.32 -0.49 -3.28
CA ALA A 274 0.12 -0.69 -3.47
C ALA A 274 0.49 -1.12 -4.91
N GLY A 275 -0.34 -1.93 -5.56
CA GLY A 275 -0.11 -2.32 -6.97
C GLY A 275 -0.10 -1.14 -7.95
N ASN A 276 -0.87 -0.07 -7.68
CA ASN A 276 -0.83 1.15 -8.50
C ASN A 276 0.50 1.89 -8.32
N LEU A 277 1.02 1.93 -7.09
CA LEU A 277 2.33 2.53 -6.79
C LEU A 277 3.45 1.76 -7.48
N ILE A 278 3.45 0.42 -7.38
CA ILE A 278 4.49 -0.43 -8.00
C ILE A 278 4.62 -0.21 -9.51
N ASN A 279 3.50 -0.03 -10.21
CA ASN A 279 3.50 0.28 -11.64
C ASN A 279 4.20 1.62 -11.99
N MET A 280 4.52 2.45 -11.00
CA MET A 280 5.26 3.70 -11.15
C MET A 280 6.77 3.55 -10.87
N GLN A 281 7.23 2.39 -10.39
CA GLN A 281 8.65 2.17 -10.11
C GLN A 281 9.48 2.23 -11.41
N LEU A 282 10.59 2.95 -11.36
CA LEU A 282 11.55 3.07 -12.44
C LEU A 282 12.52 1.88 -12.45
N ASN A 283 13.15 1.61 -13.59
CA ASN A 283 14.11 0.50 -13.75
C ASN A 283 15.36 0.60 -12.84
N ASP A 284 15.59 1.72 -12.18
CA ASP A 284 16.68 1.92 -11.22
C ASP A 284 16.22 1.71 -9.77
N GLY A 285 14.98 1.24 -9.56
CA GLY A 285 14.36 1.01 -8.25
C GLY A 285 13.63 2.22 -7.67
N SER A 286 13.83 3.42 -8.22
CA SER A 286 13.25 4.65 -7.66
C SER A 286 11.79 4.88 -8.03
N PHE A 287 11.11 5.71 -7.23
CA PHE A 287 9.78 6.26 -7.50
C PHE A 287 9.86 7.77 -7.79
N GLY A 288 10.80 8.17 -8.65
CA GLY A 288 11.02 9.58 -9.02
C GLY A 288 12.18 10.21 -8.25
N SER A 289 11.89 10.91 -7.14
CA SER A 289 12.90 11.52 -6.28
C SER A 289 13.25 10.65 -5.07
N ILE A 290 14.35 10.96 -4.38
CA ILE A 290 14.74 10.32 -3.11
C ILE A 290 13.62 10.46 -2.07
N TYR A 291 12.99 11.63 -2.02
CA TYR A 291 11.88 11.91 -1.11
C TYR A 291 10.64 11.05 -1.42
N GLU A 292 10.22 10.99 -2.69
CA GLU A 292 9.10 10.13 -3.12
C GLU A 292 9.40 8.64 -2.87
N THR A 293 10.63 8.22 -3.19
CA THR A 293 11.09 6.84 -2.99
C THR A 293 11.09 6.46 -1.51
N ALA A 294 11.45 7.37 -0.60
CA ALA A 294 11.38 7.11 0.84
C ALA A 294 9.95 6.87 1.34
N PHE A 295 8.98 7.64 0.83
CA PHE A 295 7.55 7.39 1.12
C PHE A 295 7.07 6.08 0.52
N ALA A 296 7.49 5.76 -0.71
CA ALA A 296 7.13 4.50 -1.34
C ALA A 296 7.64 3.30 -0.54
N ILE A 297 8.90 3.32 -0.09
CA ILE A 297 9.46 2.26 0.77
C ILE A 297 8.65 2.12 2.07
N ASP A 298 8.31 3.23 2.74
CA ASP A 298 7.48 3.19 3.97
C ASP A 298 6.10 2.56 3.69
N SER A 299 5.49 2.88 2.54
CA SER A 299 4.20 2.31 2.13
C SER A 299 4.23 0.83 1.82
N LEU A 300 5.38 0.31 1.36
CA LEU A 300 5.55 -1.09 0.97
C LEU A 300 6.04 -1.97 2.13
N LYS A 301 6.23 -1.43 3.34
CA LYS A 301 6.73 -2.21 4.49
C LYS A 301 5.89 -3.46 4.77
N ASN A 302 4.57 -3.34 4.64
CA ASN A 302 3.60 -4.39 4.94
C ASN A 302 2.88 -4.92 3.68
N SER A 303 3.45 -4.72 2.50
CA SER A 303 2.89 -5.22 1.24
C SER A 303 3.57 -6.52 0.81
N GLU A 304 2.98 -7.19 -0.19
CA GLU A 304 3.56 -8.39 -0.83
C GLU A 304 4.74 -8.08 -1.78
N TYR A 305 4.98 -6.79 -2.07
CA TYR A 305 5.97 -6.32 -3.05
C TYR A 305 7.37 -6.18 -2.43
N ILE A 306 7.92 -7.30 -1.97
CA ILE A 306 9.20 -7.35 -1.25
C ILE A 306 10.37 -6.98 -2.17
N GLU A 307 10.43 -7.54 -3.39
CA GLU A 307 11.52 -7.30 -4.34
C GLU A 307 11.58 -5.83 -4.77
N GLU A 308 10.43 -5.23 -5.10
CA GLU A 308 10.36 -3.82 -5.49
C GLU A 308 10.76 -2.88 -4.36
N LYS A 309 10.39 -3.21 -3.12
CA LYS A 309 10.84 -2.48 -1.94
C LYS A 309 12.36 -2.58 -1.77
N GLU A 310 12.95 -3.76 -1.94
CA GLU A 310 14.40 -3.96 -1.85
C GLU A 310 15.15 -3.16 -2.93
N ASP A 311 14.68 -3.18 -4.17
CA ASP A 311 15.24 -2.38 -5.26
C ASP A 311 15.19 -0.87 -4.94
N ALA A 312 14.10 -0.41 -4.33
CA ALA A 312 13.97 0.98 -3.90
C ALA A 312 14.93 1.35 -2.75
N ILE A 313 15.16 0.44 -1.80
CA ILE A 313 16.15 0.63 -0.73
C ILE A 313 17.56 0.72 -1.34
N LEU A 314 17.93 -0.20 -2.24
CA LEU A 314 19.22 -0.16 -2.94
C LEU A 314 19.42 1.14 -3.72
N TYR A 315 18.35 1.66 -4.34
CA TYR A 315 18.38 2.99 -4.95
C TYR A 315 18.75 4.06 -3.93
N ILE A 316 18.02 4.17 -2.80
CA ILE A 316 18.27 5.18 -1.76
C ILE A 316 19.71 5.08 -1.23
N GLU A 317 20.17 3.88 -0.92
CA GLU A 317 21.52 3.61 -0.42
C GLU A 317 22.58 4.06 -1.43
N SER A 318 22.36 3.83 -2.73
CA SER A 318 23.25 4.29 -3.79
C SER A 318 23.33 5.82 -3.94
N GLN A 319 22.39 6.57 -3.36
CA GLN A 319 22.39 8.03 -3.37
C GLN A 319 23.21 8.65 -2.22
N GLN A 320 23.76 7.85 -1.31
CA GLN A 320 24.60 8.37 -0.24
C GLN A 320 25.93 8.92 -0.79
N SER A 321 26.25 10.15 -0.40
CA SER A 321 27.52 10.79 -0.76
C SER A 321 28.67 10.41 0.20
N ASP A 322 29.91 10.73 -0.18
CA ASP A 322 31.10 10.59 0.69
C ASP A 322 30.99 11.39 2.01
N GLU A 323 30.13 12.41 2.07
CA GLU A 323 29.87 13.21 3.28
C GLU A 323 28.76 12.60 4.16
N GLY A 324 28.13 11.51 3.71
CA GLY A 324 27.08 10.78 4.43
C GLY A 324 25.65 11.17 4.06
N ASN A 325 25.43 12.29 3.38
CA ASN A 325 24.08 12.74 3.01
C ASN A 325 23.45 11.92 1.88
N ILE A 326 22.14 11.76 1.96
CA ILE A 326 21.31 11.16 0.91
C ILE A 326 20.53 12.31 0.27
N GLY A 327 21.00 12.83 -0.86
CA GLY A 327 20.37 13.99 -1.52
C GLY A 327 20.50 15.30 -0.74
N ILE A 328 19.41 16.09 -0.68
CA ILE A 328 19.39 17.32 0.13
C ILE A 328 18.96 17.05 1.58
N LEU A 329 19.08 18.05 2.47
CA LEU A 329 18.69 17.93 3.89
C LEU A 329 17.31 17.29 4.09
N LYS A 330 16.34 17.69 3.28
CA LYS A 330 14.97 17.18 3.31
C LYS A 330 14.91 15.68 2.98
N ASP A 331 15.63 15.27 1.96
CA ASP A 331 15.67 13.90 1.49
C ASP A 331 16.36 13.01 2.53
N THR A 332 17.51 13.44 3.05
CA THR A 332 18.24 12.70 4.09
C THR A 332 17.40 12.53 5.35
N ALA A 333 16.75 13.60 5.81
CA ALA A 333 15.91 13.55 7.00
C ALA A 333 14.68 12.63 6.79
N ALA A 334 14.00 12.74 5.65
CA ALA A 334 12.86 11.88 5.34
C ALA A 334 13.27 10.41 5.19
N SER A 335 14.37 10.10 4.49
CA SER A 335 14.88 8.73 4.36
C SER A 335 15.25 8.13 5.71
N LEU A 336 15.96 8.87 6.58
CA LEU A 336 16.31 8.40 7.93
C LEU A 336 15.10 8.13 8.81
N TYR A 337 14.05 8.94 8.69
CA TYR A 337 12.81 8.73 9.45
C TYR A 337 11.93 7.61 8.87
N LEU A 338 11.65 7.65 7.58
CA LEU A 338 10.68 6.77 6.93
C LEU A 338 11.24 5.36 6.71
N ILE A 339 12.52 5.22 6.37
CA ILE A 339 13.11 3.92 6.03
C ILE A 339 13.79 3.32 7.24
N TYR A 340 14.58 4.13 7.96
CA TYR A 340 15.48 3.69 9.03
C TYR A 340 15.00 4.07 10.44
N SER A 341 13.68 4.28 10.61
CA SER A 341 13.05 4.33 11.93
C SER A 341 13.31 3.02 12.67
N SER A 342 13.64 3.12 13.95
CA SER A 342 14.35 2.16 14.81
C SER A 342 13.60 0.85 15.10
N GLY A 343 13.32 0.11 14.04
CA GLY A 343 13.02 -1.33 14.01
C GLY A 343 13.79 -2.05 12.89
N SER A 344 14.42 -1.30 11.97
CA SER A 344 15.28 -1.83 10.91
C SER A 344 16.72 -1.38 11.16
N SER A 345 17.42 -2.04 12.08
CA SER A 345 18.85 -1.79 12.32
C SER A 345 19.66 -2.17 11.09
N ALA A 346 19.99 -1.18 10.25
CA ALA A 346 20.91 -1.30 9.11
C ALA A 346 22.39 -1.53 9.53
N ASN A 347 22.62 -2.19 10.66
CA ASN A 347 23.91 -2.70 11.13
C ASN A 347 23.77 -4.04 11.85
N ASP A 348 22.63 -4.70 11.68
CA ASP A 348 22.50 -6.10 12.03
C ASP A 348 22.40 -6.91 10.75
N ASP A 349 23.40 -7.75 10.55
CA ASP A 349 23.26 -9.01 9.85
C ASP A 349 22.30 -9.98 10.63
N ASP A 350 21.32 -9.49 11.40
CA ASP A 350 20.17 -10.26 11.89
C ASP A 350 19.14 -10.22 10.75
N TYR A 351 19.10 -11.22 9.87
CA TYR A 351 18.57 -12.54 10.24
C TYR A 351 17.36 -12.33 11.16
N PHE A 352 16.20 -12.11 10.56
CA PHE A 352 14.98 -12.57 11.19
C PHE A 352 15.16 -14.07 11.39
N GLY A 353 15.66 -14.48 12.56
CA GLY A 353 15.73 -15.87 12.96
C GLY A 353 14.34 -16.46 12.83
N TYR A 354 14.26 -17.52 12.04
CA TYR A 354 13.01 -18.22 11.82
C TYR A 354 12.91 -19.31 12.87
N CYS A 355 12.00 -19.17 13.83
CA CYS A 355 11.71 -20.21 14.82
C CYS A 355 11.53 -21.57 14.12
N GLY A 356 12.45 -22.49 14.36
CA GLY A 356 12.41 -23.87 13.87
C GLY A 356 13.25 -24.20 12.61
N ASP A 357 14.16 -23.33 12.20
CA ASP A 357 15.26 -23.58 11.26
C ASP A 357 16.45 -24.42 11.79
N ALA A 358 16.48 -24.71 13.09
CA ALA A 358 17.49 -25.48 13.83
C ALA A 358 18.80 -24.75 14.18
N THR A 359 18.77 -23.43 14.22
CA THR A 359 19.88 -22.57 14.65
C THR A 359 19.37 -21.55 15.67
N VAL A 360 20.11 -21.32 16.76
CA VAL A 360 19.75 -20.29 17.76
C VAL A 360 20.56 -19.02 17.44
N ASP A 361 19.87 -17.97 17.02
CA ASP A 361 20.46 -16.71 16.58
C ASP A 361 20.60 -15.66 17.70
N SER A 362 21.21 -14.52 17.38
CA SER A 362 21.57 -13.49 18.37
C SER A 362 20.36 -12.69 18.85
N GLY A 363 19.67 -13.16 19.88
CA GLY A 363 18.49 -12.50 20.43
C GLY A 363 17.34 -13.47 20.71
N GLU A 364 17.45 -14.67 20.15
CA GLU A 364 16.59 -15.80 20.46
C GLU A 364 17.06 -16.48 21.76
N GLU A 365 16.11 -16.91 22.58
CA GLU A 365 16.42 -17.73 23.76
C GLU A 365 16.35 -19.24 23.44
N CYS A 366 15.66 -19.59 22.35
CA CYS A 366 15.40 -20.96 21.93
C CYS A 366 15.06 -21.01 20.44
N GLU A 367 15.15 -22.22 19.90
CA GLU A 367 14.80 -22.49 18.52
C GLU A 367 13.79 -23.64 18.39
N PHE A 368 13.92 -24.63 19.28
CA PHE A 368 12.87 -25.59 19.53
C PHE A 368 12.52 -25.60 21.02
N ASP A 369 11.34 -26.13 21.36
CA ASP A 369 10.92 -26.35 22.75
C ASP A 369 11.97 -27.12 23.56
N THR A 370 12.74 -27.99 22.90
CA THR A 370 13.79 -28.79 23.55
C THR A 370 14.97 -27.97 24.07
N ASP A 371 15.13 -26.73 23.58
CA ASP A 371 16.20 -25.83 23.99
C ASP A 371 15.82 -25.03 25.24
N CYS A 372 14.52 -24.96 25.56
CA CYS A 372 14.00 -24.34 26.77
C CYS A 372 14.16 -25.22 28.02
N GLN A 373 14.19 -24.57 29.20
CA GLN A 373 14.15 -25.29 30.47
C GLN A 373 12.79 -25.97 30.67
N SER A 374 12.77 -27.11 31.35
CA SER A 374 11.53 -27.85 31.62
C SER A 374 10.46 -26.95 32.28
N GLY A 375 9.28 -26.85 31.66
CA GLY A 375 8.20 -25.93 32.07
C GLY A 375 8.10 -24.65 31.24
N TYR A 376 8.83 -24.58 30.12
CA TYR A 376 8.83 -23.47 29.17
C TYR A 376 8.78 -24.03 27.75
N SER A 377 8.05 -23.36 26.86
CA SER A 377 7.98 -23.64 25.42
C SER A 377 8.54 -22.47 24.61
N CYS A 378 9.09 -22.76 23.44
CA CYS A 378 9.60 -21.74 22.55
C CYS A 378 8.45 -21.07 21.81
N SER A 379 8.26 -19.77 22.00
CA SER A 379 7.18 -19.03 21.36
C SER A 379 7.46 -18.79 19.86
N LEU A 380 6.43 -18.34 19.13
CA LEU A 380 6.58 -17.90 17.73
C LEU A 380 7.50 -16.67 17.58
N GLN A 381 7.95 -16.07 18.69
CA GLN A 381 8.91 -14.98 18.74
C GLN A 381 10.31 -15.45 19.19
N CYS A 382 10.56 -16.76 19.24
CA CYS A 382 11.83 -17.40 19.62
C CYS A 382 12.29 -17.10 21.06
N ILE A 383 11.32 -16.99 22.00
CA ILE A 383 11.59 -16.74 23.42
C ILE A 383 11.02 -17.89 24.25
N CYS A 384 11.75 -18.34 25.27
CA CYS A 384 11.26 -19.35 26.20
C CYS A 384 10.21 -18.74 27.13
N GLU A 385 8.94 -19.00 26.84
CA GLU A 385 7.82 -18.57 27.68
C GLU A 385 7.41 -19.70 28.61
N PRO A 386 7.03 -19.41 29.87
CA PRO A 386 6.57 -20.46 30.77
C PRO A 386 5.34 -21.12 30.16
N ASP A 387 5.26 -22.45 30.27
CA ASP A 387 4.08 -23.20 29.86
C ASP A 387 2.89 -22.64 30.65
N GLU A 388 2.05 -21.82 30.00
CA GLU A 388 0.89 -21.22 30.66
C GLU A 388 0.03 -22.36 31.22
N PRO A 389 -0.22 -22.41 32.54
CA PRO A 389 -1.14 -23.38 33.07
C PRO A 389 -2.52 -23.02 32.54
N SER A 390 -2.99 -23.81 31.58
CA SER A 390 -4.36 -23.71 31.08
C SER A 390 -5.33 -23.65 32.27
N SER A 391 -6.24 -22.67 32.23
CA SER A 391 -7.43 -22.47 33.06
C SER A 391 -7.33 -21.51 34.25
N GLY A 392 -8.14 -20.44 34.21
CA GLY A 392 -8.31 -19.56 35.35
C GLY A 392 -9.23 -18.33 35.24
N ALA A 393 -10.39 -18.38 34.57
CA ALA A 393 -11.49 -17.43 34.85
C ALA A 393 -12.86 -17.86 34.26
N GLY A 394 -13.66 -18.55 35.06
CA GLY A 394 -15.08 -18.81 34.77
C GLY A 394 -15.63 -19.86 35.71
N ILE A 395 -16.48 -19.46 36.65
CA ILE A 395 -16.93 -20.28 37.78
C ILE A 395 -18.16 -21.10 37.34
N SER A 396 -17.97 -22.37 36.98
CA SER A 396 -19.02 -23.42 37.03
C SER A 396 -18.65 -24.43 38.12
N GLU A 397 -19.63 -24.87 38.91
CA GLU A 397 -19.40 -25.71 40.10
C GLU A 397 -19.27 -27.19 39.73
N CYS A 398 -18.04 -27.66 39.50
CA CYS A 398 -17.78 -29.10 39.35
C CYS A 398 -18.08 -29.91 40.63
N GLY A 399 -18.81 -31.00 40.49
CA GLY A 399 -19.06 -32.04 41.48
C GLY A 399 -20.51 -32.57 41.56
N ASN A 400 -21.37 -32.31 40.57
CA ASN A 400 -22.77 -32.76 40.56
C ASN A 400 -22.98 -34.13 39.86
N ASN A 401 -21.95 -34.69 39.21
CA ASN A 401 -21.95 -35.88 38.33
C ASN A 401 -22.84 -35.76 37.07
N VAL A 402 -23.04 -34.55 36.55
CA VAL A 402 -23.77 -34.27 35.30
C VAL A 402 -22.95 -33.25 34.51
N CYS A 403 -22.47 -33.62 33.33
CA CYS A 403 -21.75 -32.70 32.44
C CYS A 403 -22.75 -31.71 31.81
N GLU A 404 -22.69 -30.44 32.22
CA GLU A 404 -23.57 -29.37 31.69
C GLU A 404 -22.98 -28.74 30.40
N ASN A 405 -23.80 -28.04 29.60
CA ASN A 405 -23.41 -27.54 28.27
C ASN A 405 -22.19 -26.59 28.24
N ASP A 406 -21.79 -26.07 29.41
CA ASP A 406 -20.68 -25.14 29.55
C ASP A 406 -19.45 -25.83 30.20
N GLU A 407 -19.53 -27.14 30.40
CA GLU A 407 -18.55 -28.00 31.03
C GLU A 407 -17.93 -28.96 29.99
N SER A 408 -16.63 -29.18 30.08
CA SER A 408 -15.91 -30.12 29.24
C SER A 408 -15.01 -30.99 30.10
N SER A 409 -14.44 -32.06 29.54
CA SER A 409 -13.46 -32.89 30.26
C SER A 409 -12.22 -32.12 30.72
N SER A 410 -11.94 -30.95 30.11
CA SER A 410 -10.86 -30.05 30.52
C SER A 410 -11.28 -29.03 31.59
N THR A 411 -12.53 -28.56 31.59
CA THR A 411 -13.02 -27.61 32.59
C THR A 411 -13.62 -28.28 33.83
N CYS A 412 -14.15 -29.49 33.70
CA CYS A 412 -14.90 -30.19 34.74
C CYS A 412 -14.73 -31.73 34.75
N PRO A 413 -13.50 -32.25 34.90
CA PRO A 413 -13.18 -33.68 34.74
C PRO A 413 -13.85 -34.63 35.75
N LEU A 414 -14.42 -34.08 36.84
CA LEU A 414 -15.12 -34.87 37.85
C LEU A 414 -16.54 -35.24 37.42
N ASP A 415 -17.19 -34.37 36.63
CA ASP A 415 -18.56 -34.53 36.15
C ASP A 415 -18.58 -34.98 34.67
N CYS A 416 -17.60 -34.53 33.89
CA CYS A 416 -17.34 -34.93 32.51
C CYS A 416 -16.15 -35.90 32.48
N THR A 417 -16.39 -37.19 32.78
CA THR A 417 -15.34 -38.22 32.69
C THR A 417 -14.78 -38.31 31.28
N ALA A 418 -13.45 -38.40 31.15
CA ALA A 418 -12.74 -38.42 29.87
C ALA A 418 -13.40 -39.39 28.87
N ALA A 419 -13.87 -38.82 27.75
CA ALA A 419 -14.58 -39.50 26.69
C ALA A 419 -13.75 -40.62 26.01
N GLU A 420 -12.45 -40.75 26.31
CA GLU A 420 -11.59 -41.76 25.70
C GLU A 420 -11.97 -43.23 26.01
N GLU A 421 -12.78 -43.49 27.05
CA GLU A 421 -13.35 -44.84 27.25
C GLU A 421 -14.70 -45.05 26.53
N SER A 422 -15.28 -43.99 25.97
CA SER A 422 -16.61 -43.97 25.36
C SER A 422 -16.56 -43.83 23.84
N CYS A 423 -15.60 -43.06 23.28
CA CYS A 423 -15.38 -42.94 21.84
C CYS A 423 -14.91 -44.28 21.20
N GLY A 424 -15.27 -44.49 19.94
CA GLY A 424 -14.94 -45.65 19.11
C GLY A 424 -16.00 -46.76 19.12
N ASN A 425 -17.20 -46.48 19.61
CA ASN A 425 -18.33 -47.41 19.61
C ASN A 425 -19.34 -47.13 18.47
N PHE A 426 -19.15 -46.03 17.73
CA PHE A 426 -19.97 -45.51 16.63
C PHE A 426 -21.40 -45.10 17.03
N VAL A 427 -21.63 -44.76 18.29
CA VAL A 427 -22.91 -44.25 18.82
C VAL A 427 -22.64 -43.05 19.70
N CYS A 428 -23.04 -41.87 19.24
CA CYS A 428 -22.95 -40.62 20.00
C CYS A 428 -23.84 -40.67 21.26
N GLU A 429 -23.23 -40.76 22.45
CA GLU A 429 -23.87 -40.83 23.77
C GLU A 429 -23.70 -39.50 24.55
N PRO A 430 -24.52 -38.46 24.27
CA PRO A 430 -24.34 -37.12 24.85
C PRO A 430 -24.46 -37.10 26.38
N GLU A 431 -25.19 -38.04 27.01
CA GLU A 431 -25.23 -38.20 28.47
C GLU A 431 -23.89 -38.61 29.10
N LYS A 432 -22.90 -39.01 28.28
CA LYS A 432 -21.52 -39.31 28.70
C LYS A 432 -20.52 -38.24 28.26
N GLY A 433 -20.99 -37.14 27.66
CA GLY A 433 -20.14 -36.04 27.20
C GLY A 433 -19.48 -36.28 25.83
N GLU A 434 -20.11 -37.07 24.96
CA GLU A 434 -19.67 -37.22 23.56
C GLU A 434 -20.32 -36.15 22.67
N ASP A 435 -19.51 -35.46 21.87
CA ASP A 435 -19.93 -34.55 20.81
C ASP A 435 -18.94 -34.61 19.62
N SER A 436 -19.20 -33.87 18.55
CA SER A 436 -18.37 -33.88 17.33
C SER A 436 -16.97 -33.28 17.50
N PHE A 437 -16.70 -32.58 18.61
CA PHE A 437 -15.35 -32.10 18.94
C PHE A 437 -14.57 -33.12 19.79
N VAL A 438 -15.27 -33.84 20.68
CA VAL A 438 -14.66 -34.71 21.68
C VAL A 438 -14.54 -36.16 21.21
N CYS A 439 -15.55 -36.67 20.49
CA CYS A 439 -15.56 -38.01 19.90
C CYS A 439 -15.90 -37.89 18.41
N THR A 440 -15.01 -37.28 17.63
CA THR A 440 -15.17 -37.19 16.17
C THR A 440 -15.50 -38.54 15.56
N ASP A 441 -14.86 -39.64 15.99
CA ASP A 441 -15.11 -41.00 15.50
C ASP A 441 -16.54 -41.55 15.74
N ASP A 442 -17.29 -41.00 16.71
CA ASP A 442 -18.64 -41.47 17.08
C ASP A 442 -19.76 -40.44 16.82
N CYS A 443 -19.43 -39.14 16.71
CA CYS A 443 -20.36 -38.02 16.55
C CYS A 443 -19.95 -37.14 15.35
N TYR A 444 -20.70 -37.21 14.25
CA TYR A 444 -20.31 -36.61 12.95
C TYR A 444 -21.40 -35.71 12.31
N CYS A 445 -22.18 -34.93 13.06
CA CYS A 445 -23.08 -33.93 12.45
C CYS A 445 -23.08 -32.61 13.24
N GLY A 446 -23.22 -31.45 12.58
CA GLY A 446 -23.59 -30.16 13.18
C GLY A 446 -22.64 -28.97 12.95
N ASP A 447 -21.70 -29.05 12.02
CA ASP A 447 -20.76 -27.97 11.70
C ASP A 447 -21.12 -27.16 10.43
N PHE A 448 -22.25 -27.49 9.78
CA PHE A 448 -22.76 -26.86 8.56
C PHE A 448 -21.83 -26.93 7.34
N VAL A 449 -20.84 -27.83 7.33
CA VAL A 449 -19.94 -28.05 6.19
C VAL A 449 -20.05 -29.51 5.76
N CYS A 450 -20.74 -29.78 4.64
CA CYS A 450 -20.87 -31.14 4.13
C CYS A 450 -19.54 -31.65 3.56
N ASP A 451 -18.88 -32.57 4.25
CA ASP A 451 -17.63 -33.18 3.80
C ASP A 451 -17.83 -34.52 3.05
N GLU A 452 -16.77 -34.98 2.37
CA GLU A 452 -16.82 -36.21 1.55
C GLU A 452 -17.19 -37.47 2.36
N SER A 453 -17.01 -37.46 3.69
CA SER A 453 -17.32 -38.57 4.58
C SER A 453 -18.80 -38.60 4.98
N GLU A 454 -19.42 -37.44 5.14
CA GLU A 454 -20.84 -37.26 5.47
C GLU A 454 -21.73 -37.56 4.25
N GLU A 455 -21.27 -37.16 3.06
CA GLU A 455 -21.96 -37.38 1.78
C GLU A 455 -22.04 -38.89 1.42
N ALA A 456 -21.03 -39.68 1.83
CA ALA A 456 -20.97 -41.12 1.56
C ALA A 456 -21.92 -41.96 2.43
N ASN A 457 -22.28 -41.48 3.64
CA ASN A 457 -23.03 -42.25 4.64
C ASN A 457 -24.49 -41.79 4.85
N GLY A 458 -24.86 -40.59 4.39
CA GLY A 458 -26.26 -40.17 4.21
C GLY A 458 -27.10 -39.96 5.48
N ASN A 459 -26.48 -39.69 6.64
CA ASN A 459 -27.17 -39.60 7.93
C ASN A 459 -27.14 -38.22 8.62
N CYS A 460 -26.58 -37.19 7.99
CA CYS A 460 -26.54 -35.81 8.53
C CYS A 460 -27.33 -34.83 7.63
N PRO A 461 -28.68 -34.87 7.66
CA PRO A 461 -29.52 -34.04 6.79
C PRO A 461 -29.50 -32.54 7.12
N GLN A 462 -28.86 -32.16 8.24
CA GLN A 462 -28.70 -30.77 8.67
C GLN A 462 -27.49 -30.11 8.01
N ASP A 463 -26.40 -30.86 7.77
CA ASP A 463 -25.18 -30.35 7.12
C ASP A 463 -25.18 -30.66 5.62
N CYS A 464 -25.63 -31.87 5.24
CA CYS A 464 -25.67 -32.35 3.86
C CYS A 464 -27.08 -32.37 3.27
N GLN A 465 -27.81 -31.25 3.40
CA GLN A 465 -29.19 -31.17 2.92
C GLN A 465 -29.25 -31.44 1.41
N ALA A 466 -29.61 -32.67 1.04
CA ALA A 466 -29.61 -33.15 -0.34
C ALA A 466 -30.47 -32.24 -1.24
N PRO A 467 -29.89 -31.52 -2.21
CA PRO A 467 -30.69 -30.89 -3.24
C PRO A 467 -31.27 -32.01 -4.10
N GLU A 468 -32.59 -32.03 -4.23
CA GLU A 468 -33.25 -32.86 -5.23
C GLU A 468 -32.69 -32.51 -6.62
N THR A 469 -31.82 -33.38 -7.11
CA THR A 469 -31.58 -33.67 -8.53
C THR A 469 -31.27 -32.48 -9.45
N GLY A 470 -29.98 -32.30 -9.76
CA GLY A 470 -29.59 -31.93 -11.12
C GLY A 470 -28.38 -31.01 -11.24
N GLY A 471 -27.27 -31.57 -11.72
CA GLY A 471 -26.20 -30.81 -12.37
C GLY A 471 -24.83 -31.00 -11.73
N SER A 472 -24.12 -32.07 -12.11
CA SER A 472 -22.67 -32.02 -12.13
C SER A 472 -22.28 -30.99 -13.20
N GLU A 473 -21.76 -29.84 -12.79
CA GLU A 473 -21.16 -28.90 -13.73
C GLU A 473 -19.88 -29.53 -14.26
N GLU A 474 -19.96 -30.07 -15.49
CA GLU A 474 -18.77 -30.34 -16.29
C GLU A 474 -18.18 -28.99 -16.73
N PRO A 475 -16.83 -28.84 -16.75
CA PRO A 475 -16.18 -27.63 -17.23
C PRO A 475 -16.61 -27.32 -18.67
N SER A 476 -17.10 -26.10 -18.90
CA SER A 476 -17.73 -25.70 -20.14
C SER A 476 -16.71 -25.26 -21.19
N CYS A 477 -16.19 -26.21 -21.97
CA CYS A 477 -15.35 -25.90 -23.12
C CYS A 477 -16.11 -25.23 -24.28
N GLY A 478 -15.46 -24.28 -24.94
CA GLY A 478 -15.83 -23.69 -26.23
C GLY A 478 -16.08 -22.18 -26.22
N ASP A 479 -15.62 -21.44 -25.21
CA ASP A 479 -15.83 -19.99 -25.10
C ASP A 479 -14.68 -19.14 -25.70
N GLY A 480 -13.58 -19.79 -26.10
CA GLY A 480 -12.40 -19.19 -26.72
C GLY A 480 -11.36 -18.64 -25.75
N PHE A 481 -11.50 -18.86 -24.45
CA PHE A 481 -10.53 -18.51 -23.41
C PHE A 481 -10.13 -19.75 -22.61
N CYS A 482 -8.89 -19.79 -22.15
CA CYS A 482 -8.38 -20.90 -21.33
C CYS A 482 -8.37 -20.41 -19.88
N ASP A 483 -9.38 -20.81 -19.10
CA ASP A 483 -9.55 -20.40 -17.71
C ASP A 483 -8.63 -21.17 -16.75
N PHE A 484 -8.52 -20.72 -15.49
CA PHE A 484 -7.53 -21.23 -14.52
C PHE A 484 -7.68 -22.74 -14.22
N ASP A 485 -8.90 -23.27 -14.38
CA ASP A 485 -9.23 -24.67 -14.14
C ASP A 485 -9.21 -25.53 -15.44
N GLU A 486 -8.79 -24.93 -16.56
CA GLU A 486 -8.73 -25.55 -17.87
C GLU A 486 -7.27 -25.75 -18.32
N ASP A 487 -6.98 -26.93 -18.86
CA ASP A 487 -5.68 -27.26 -19.44
C ASP A 487 -5.82 -27.96 -20.80
N SER A 488 -4.69 -28.23 -21.45
CA SER A 488 -4.69 -28.89 -22.77
C SER A 488 -5.23 -30.33 -22.76
N ASN A 489 -5.48 -30.92 -21.59
CA ASN A 489 -6.10 -32.25 -21.45
C ASN A 489 -7.59 -32.17 -21.15
N THR A 490 -8.04 -31.13 -20.46
CA THR A 490 -9.42 -30.92 -20.02
C THR A 490 -10.21 -30.08 -21.03
N CYS A 491 -9.58 -29.11 -21.69
CA CYS A 491 -10.24 -28.18 -22.61
C CYS A 491 -9.41 -27.82 -23.86
N PRO A 492 -9.12 -28.81 -24.73
CA PRO A 492 -8.21 -28.62 -25.87
C PRO A 492 -8.74 -27.69 -26.97
N GLU A 493 -10.05 -27.35 -26.99
CA GLU A 493 -10.62 -26.45 -27.99
C GLU A 493 -10.27 -24.97 -27.71
N ASP A 494 -10.08 -24.59 -26.45
CA ASP A 494 -9.73 -23.22 -26.04
C ASP A 494 -8.26 -23.09 -25.60
N CYS A 495 -7.68 -24.16 -25.06
CA CYS A 495 -6.30 -24.22 -24.57
C CYS A 495 -5.30 -24.85 -25.56
N ASP A 496 -5.66 -25.01 -26.85
CA ASP A 496 -4.78 -25.62 -27.85
C ASP A 496 -3.47 -24.81 -27.94
N GLU A 497 -2.34 -25.48 -27.72
CA GLU A 497 -1.00 -24.88 -27.71
C GLU A 497 -0.67 -24.30 -29.09
N GLY A 498 -1.16 -23.09 -29.35
CA GLY A 498 -0.72 -22.25 -30.44
C GLY A 498 0.75 -21.93 -30.17
N GLU A 499 1.64 -22.67 -30.85
CA GLU A 499 3.08 -22.50 -30.88
C GLU A 499 3.45 -21.00 -30.78
N ARG A 500 3.68 -20.51 -29.56
CA ARG A 500 4.40 -19.26 -29.33
C ARG A 500 5.85 -19.58 -29.66
N ALA A 501 6.15 -19.64 -30.96
CA ALA A 501 7.48 -19.74 -31.49
C ALA A 501 8.29 -18.58 -30.93
N SER A 502 9.00 -18.87 -29.84
CA SER A 502 9.89 -17.96 -29.14
C SER A 502 10.72 -17.19 -30.17
N LEU A 503 10.46 -15.90 -30.28
CA LEU A 503 11.13 -14.96 -31.19
C LEU A 503 12.61 -14.74 -30.83
N TRP A 504 13.18 -15.59 -29.98
CA TRP A 504 14.58 -15.59 -29.58
C TRP A 504 15.54 -15.69 -30.78
N TRP A 505 15.17 -16.45 -31.82
CA TRP A 505 15.98 -16.53 -33.04
C TRP A 505 16.00 -15.20 -33.82
N LEU A 506 14.96 -14.37 -33.70
CA LEU A 506 14.86 -13.07 -34.35
C LEU A 506 15.81 -12.05 -33.68
N TRP A 507 15.95 -12.11 -32.35
CA TRP A 507 16.97 -11.36 -31.60
C TRP A 507 18.39 -11.78 -31.97
N LEU A 508 18.63 -13.08 -32.21
CA LEU A 508 19.93 -13.59 -32.64
C LEU A 508 20.35 -13.05 -34.02
N VAL A 509 19.40 -12.91 -34.95
CA VAL A 509 19.63 -12.30 -36.28
C VAL A 509 19.95 -10.80 -36.15
N ILE A 510 19.26 -10.07 -35.28
CA ILE A 510 19.52 -8.63 -35.04
C ILE A 510 20.92 -8.41 -34.46
N ILE A 511 21.34 -9.22 -33.49
CA ILE A 511 22.68 -9.14 -32.89
C ILE A 511 23.77 -9.41 -33.94
N ILE A 512 23.58 -10.40 -34.82
CA ILE A 512 24.53 -10.69 -35.91
C ILE A 512 24.62 -9.51 -36.90
N LEU A 513 23.50 -8.85 -37.20
CA LEU A 513 23.49 -7.67 -38.09
C LEU A 513 24.18 -6.45 -37.45
N ILE A 514 24.02 -6.22 -36.14
CA ILE A 514 24.70 -5.14 -35.42
C ILE A 514 26.21 -5.40 -35.36
N MET A 515 26.63 -6.63 -35.05
CA MET A 515 28.05 -6.99 -35.03
C MET A 515 28.68 -6.94 -36.43
N GLY A 516 27.97 -7.43 -37.46
CA GLY A 516 28.41 -7.34 -38.85
C GLY A 516 28.49 -5.90 -39.37
N GLY A 517 27.50 -5.07 -39.03
CA GLY A 517 27.45 -3.65 -39.38
C GLY A 517 28.55 -2.82 -38.70
N GLY A 518 28.80 -3.08 -37.41
CA GLY A 518 29.88 -2.44 -36.66
C GLY A 518 31.26 -2.73 -37.24
N ILE A 519 31.52 -3.99 -37.64
CA ILE A 519 32.77 -4.39 -38.30
C ILE A 519 32.91 -3.70 -39.68
N PHE A 520 31.82 -3.58 -40.44
CA PHE A 520 31.85 -2.93 -41.76
C PHE A 520 32.16 -1.42 -41.66
N VAL A 521 31.55 -0.71 -40.70
CA VAL A 521 31.82 0.72 -40.45
C VAL A 521 33.26 0.93 -39.95
N TYR A 522 33.73 0.08 -39.03
CA TYR A 522 35.08 0.15 -38.48
C TYR A 522 36.16 -0.05 -39.56
N VAL A 523 35.95 -0.98 -40.49
CA VAL A 523 36.89 -1.21 -41.61
C VAL A 523 36.86 -0.05 -42.62
N LYS A 524 35.71 0.61 -42.81
CA LYS A 524 35.58 1.73 -43.74
C LYS A 524 36.22 3.02 -43.21
N MET A 525 36.18 3.27 -41.90
CA MET A 525 36.80 4.47 -41.31
C MET A 525 38.33 4.41 -41.24
N LYS A 526 38.95 3.22 -41.34
CA LYS A 526 40.41 3.07 -41.25
C LYS A 526 41.16 3.35 -42.57
N LYS A 527 40.46 3.62 -43.67
CA LYS A 527 41.05 3.93 -44.99
C LYS A 527 40.67 5.34 -45.44
N GLY A 528 41.28 6.36 -44.83
CA GLY A 528 41.09 7.76 -45.23
C GLY A 528 42.17 8.69 -44.68
N ASN A 529 43.20 8.91 -45.49
CA ASN A 529 44.30 9.90 -45.41
C ASN A 529 43.99 11.19 -44.63
N SER A 530 44.89 11.68 -43.76
CA SER A 530 46.12 12.42 -44.12
C SER A 530 45.86 13.56 -45.13
N HIS A 531 45.59 14.77 -44.63
CA HIS A 531 46.14 16.01 -45.18
C HIS A 531 46.11 17.14 -44.15
N ARG A 532 46.82 18.21 -44.49
CA ARG A 532 47.61 19.15 -43.69
C ARG A 532 47.01 20.55 -43.78
N SER A 533 47.44 21.43 -42.86
CA SER A 533 47.32 22.91 -42.83
C SER A 533 46.09 23.44 -42.06
N GLU A 534 46.10 24.59 -41.39
CA GLU A 534 47.07 25.68 -41.24
C GLU A 534 46.66 26.57 -40.05
N SER A 535 47.61 27.29 -39.47
CA SER A 535 47.40 28.20 -38.34
C SER A 535 46.71 29.51 -38.74
N SER A 536 45.84 30.06 -37.89
CA SER A 536 45.58 31.51 -37.85
C SER A 536 45.20 31.99 -36.44
N SER A 537 45.73 33.17 -36.12
CA SER A 537 45.78 33.88 -34.83
C SER A 537 44.43 34.49 -34.40
N PRO A 538 44.17 34.72 -33.09
CA PRO A 538 43.00 35.48 -32.65
C PRO A 538 43.29 36.98 -32.57
N GLY A 539 42.38 37.80 -33.10
CA GLY A 539 42.33 39.25 -32.94
C GLY A 539 41.07 39.65 -32.17
N MET A 540 41.23 40.41 -31.08
CA MET A 540 40.16 41.18 -30.41
C MET A 540 39.61 42.27 -31.34
N PRO A 541 38.39 42.78 -31.09
CA PRO A 541 38.25 44.16 -30.62
C PRO A 541 36.99 44.38 -29.73
N PRO A 542 36.46 45.60 -29.51
CA PRO A 542 36.66 46.37 -28.28
C PRO A 542 35.36 46.66 -27.50
N THR A 543 35.55 47.17 -26.28
CA THR A 543 34.57 47.83 -25.43
C THR A 543 33.93 49.07 -26.07
N THR A 544 32.60 49.18 -25.99
CA THR A 544 31.88 50.46 -26.03
C THR A 544 30.61 50.46 -25.19
N SER A 545 30.38 51.61 -24.59
CA SER A 545 29.43 51.98 -23.53
C SER A 545 28.03 52.37 -24.01
N GLY A 546 27.03 52.06 -23.17
CA GLY A 546 25.89 52.92 -22.82
C GLY A 546 24.76 53.08 -23.85
N THR A 547 23.52 52.75 -23.45
CA THR A 547 22.29 53.57 -23.53
C THR A 547 21.08 52.74 -23.09
N GLN A 548 20.40 53.14 -22.01
CA GLN A 548 19.11 52.58 -21.55
C GLN A 548 17.95 53.06 -22.44
N ARG A 549 17.09 52.14 -22.92
CA ARG A 549 15.72 52.38 -23.45
C ARG A 549 14.86 51.09 -23.40
N PRO A 550 13.51 51.19 -23.50
CA PRO A 550 12.56 50.47 -22.65
C PRO A 550 12.20 49.05 -23.12
N ILE A 551 11.66 48.29 -22.16
CA ILE A 551 11.24 46.88 -22.25
C ILE A 551 10.12 46.72 -23.29
N PHE A 552 10.42 45.96 -24.35
CA PHE A 552 9.44 45.44 -25.31
C PHE A 552 9.39 43.92 -25.14
N ARG A 553 8.23 43.36 -24.80
CA ARG A 553 8.02 41.90 -24.67
C ARG A 553 8.34 41.22 -26.02
N LYS A 554 9.37 40.37 -26.03
CA LYS A 554 9.65 39.46 -27.14
C LYS A 554 8.73 38.24 -27.02
N PHE A 555 7.95 38.00 -28.05
CA PHE A 555 7.35 36.68 -28.30
C PHE A 555 8.48 35.65 -28.47
N LEU A 556 8.40 34.55 -27.73
CA LEU A 556 9.25 33.37 -27.88
C LEU A 556 9.09 32.84 -29.31
N LYS A 557 10.15 32.90 -30.11
CA LYS A 557 10.23 32.13 -31.37
C LYS A 557 10.40 30.66 -31.00
N LYS A 558 9.43 29.83 -31.38
CA LYS A 558 9.56 28.36 -31.35
C LYS A 558 10.84 27.92 -32.08
N SER A 559 11.48 26.89 -31.54
CA SER A 559 12.70 26.30 -32.09
C SER A 559 12.40 25.61 -33.42
N PRO A 560 13.27 25.69 -34.45
CA PRO A 560 13.10 24.98 -35.72
C PRO A 560 13.01 23.45 -35.60
N LYS A 561 13.35 22.89 -34.42
CA LYS A 561 13.17 21.45 -34.14
C LYS A 561 11.71 21.09 -33.85
N ASP A 562 10.93 21.99 -33.25
CA ASP A 562 9.55 21.71 -32.85
C ASP A 562 8.62 21.67 -34.06
N GLU A 563 8.87 22.52 -35.06
CA GLU A 563 8.10 22.57 -36.31
C GLU A 563 8.27 21.29 -37.15
N ARG A 564 9.40 20.58 -36.98
CA ARG A 564 9.64 19.30 -37.68
C ARG A 564 8.91 18.14 -37.00
N LEU A 565 8.75 18.20 -35.68
CA LEU A 565 8.01 17.19 -34.91
C LEU A 565 6.50 17.32 -35.14
N GLU A 566 5.97 18.55 -35.12
CA GLU A 566 4.54 18.83 -35.38
C GLU A 566 4.13 18.35 -36.78
N ASN A 567 4.98 18.59 -37.80
CA ASN A 567 4.71 18.10 -39.17
C ASN A 567 4.74 16.56 -39.29
N GLN A 568 5.54 15.86 -38.49
CA GLN A 568 5.56 14.39 -38.48
C GLN A 568 4.33 13.81 -37.80
N LEU A 569 3.86 14.44 -36.73
CA LEU A 569 2.64 14.04 -36.03
C LEU A 569 1.40 14.19 -36.91
N ASP A 570 1.26 15.31 -37.61
CA ASP A 570 0.15 15.54 -38.54
C ASP A 570 0.14 14.54 -39.72
N GLU A 571 1.32 14.16 -40.23
CA GLU A 571 1.41 13.15 -41.28
C GLU A 571 0.98 11.76 -40.79
N SER A 572 1.31 11.40 -39.55
CA SER A 572 0.91 10.13 -38.93
C SER A 572 -0.60 10.04 -38.69
N ILE A 573 -1.22 11.11 -38.19
CA ILE A 573 -2.68 11.20 -37.96
C ILE A 573 -3.44 11.10 -39.29
N ARG A 574 -2.92 11.73 -40.36
CA ARG A 574 -3.53 11.66 -41.69
C ARG A 574 -3.50 10.24 -42.25
N LYS A 575 -2.38 9.51 -42.10
CA LYS A 575 -2.27 8.11 -42.54
C LYS A 575 -3.19 7.18 -41.73
N ALA A 576 -3.30 7.38 -40.41
CA ALA A 576 -4.23 6.62 -39.58
C ALA A 576 -5.69 6.81 -40.02
N LYS A 577 -6.10 8.05 -40.33
CA LYS A 577 -7.45 8.35 -40.85
C LYS A 577 -7.73 7.76 -42.23
N GLU A 578 -6.70 7.58 -43.08
CA GLU A 578 -6.85 6.91 -44.38
C GLU A 578 -6.98 5.39 -44.24
N LEU A 579 -6.33 4.79 -43.23
CA LEU A 579 -6.43 3.36 -42.95
C LEU A 579 -7.79 2.98 -42.33
N LEU A 580 -8.36 3.83 -41.48
CA LEU A 580 -9.68 3.61 -40.85
C LEU A 580 -10.88 3.84 -41.79
N LYS A 581 -10.65 4.28 -43.04
CA LYS A 581 -11.70 4.48 -44.05
C LYS A 581 -11.73 3.39 -45.13
N LYS A 582 -10.91 2.34 -44.98
CA LYS A 582 -10.99 1.11 -45.75
C LYS A 582 -11.53 0.01 -44.88
#